data_AF-A0A3R7FCR1-F1
#
_entry.id   AF-A0A3R7FCR1-F1
#
_cell.length_a   1.000
_cell.length_b   1.000
_cell.length_c   1.000
_cell.angle_alpha   90.00
_cell.angle_beta   90.00
_cell.angle_gamma   90.00
#
_symmetry.space_group_name_H-M   'P 1'
#
loop_
_entity.id
_entity.type
_entity.pdbx_description
1 polymer ?
#
loop_
_entity_poly.entity_id
_entity_poly.type
_entity_poly.pdbx_seq_one_letter_code
_entity_poly.pdbx_strand_id
1 'polypeptide(L)'
;MVSAAIPCSLLPFDPSAVSSSAVDAANSTFVRVSSKDKSYALILAYVATHLVSKDDHRSFEVRAGKKSYDSDSDNDDDDDDKTTSSIVAGFGLHRFTWQQHTLHCLRQSLGTPVGTREEAVRLENLVLMAPQLGNESILRAFVDA
;
A
#
# COMPACT_ATOMS: atom_id res chain seq x y z
N MET A 1 -0.36 -26.96 -24.58
CA MET A 1 0.39 -25.86 -23.96
C MET A 1 0.19 -25.97 -22.46
N VAL A 2 1.23 -26.37 -21.73
CA VAL A 2 1.13 -26.64 -20.29
C VAL A 2 1.38 -25.31 -19.59
N SER A 3 0.34 -24.71 -19.00
CA SER A 3 0.48 -23.52 -18.16
C SER A 3 1.29 -23.92 -16.92
N ALA A 4 2.48 -23.36 -16.77
CA ALA A 4 3.29 -23.56 -15.58
C ALA A 4 2.62 -22.83 -14.41
N ALA A 5 1.74 -23.54 -13.70
CA ALA A 5 1.17 -23.05 -12.46
C ALA A 5 2.32 -22.78 -11.48
N ILE A 6 2.53 -21.50 -11.17
CA ILE A 6 3.44 -21.10 -10.09
C ILE A 6 2.93 -21.81 -8.84
N PRO A 7 3.74 -22.66 -8.16
CA PRO A 7 3.29 -23.31 -6.95
C PRO A 7 2.86 -22.24 -5.95
N CYS A 8 1.64 -22.35 -5.43
CA CYS A 8 1.02 -21.40 -4.48
C CYS A 8 1.89 -21.07 -3.26
N SER A 9 3.00 -21.77 -3.01
CA SER A 9 3.86 -21.59 -1.84
C SER A 9 4.94 -20.49 -1.98
N LEU A 10 5.01 -19.76 -3.10
CA LEU A 10 6.05 -18.72 -3.31
C LEU A 10 5.50 -17.30 -3.48
N LEU A 11 4.18 -17.11 -3.49
CA LEU A 11 3.59 -15.79 -3.64
C LEU A 11 3.64 -15.03 -2.31
N PRO A 12 3.93 -13.70 -2.32
CA PRO A 12 3.99 -12.90 -1.10
C PRO A 12 2.60 -12.54 -0.53
N PHE A 13 1.53 -13.16 -1.03
CA PHE A 13 0.13 -12.96 -0.65
C PHE A 13 -0.67 -14.22 -0.95
N ASP A 14 -1.85 -14.33 -0.34
CA ASP A 14 -2.83 -15.37 -0.67
C ASP A 14 -3.47 -15.08 -2.04
N PRO A 15 -3.38 -15.97 -3.05
CA PRO A 15 -4.02 -15.79 -4.35
C PRO A 15 -5.52 -15.51 -4.29
N SER A 16 -6.21 -15.98 -3.24
CA SER A 16 -7.63 -15.70 -3.03
C SER A 16 -7.90 -14.19 -2.91
N ALA A 17 -6.97 -13.43 -2.34
CA ALA A 17 -7.08 -11.98 -2.18
C ALA A 17 -7.10 -11.20 -3.51
N VAL A 18 -6.62 -11.81 -4.60
CA VAL A 18 -6.60 -11.21 -5.94
C VAL A 18 -7.52 -11.93 -6.93
N SER A 19 -8.07 -13.09 -6.56
CA SER A 19 -8.86 -13.97 -7.44
C SER A 19 -10.12 -13.31 -8.03
N SER A 20 -10.71 -12.34 -7.34
CA SER A 20 -11.87 -11.57 -7.81
C SER A 20 -11.49 -10.34 -8.64
N SER A 21 -10.22 -10.17 -8.98
CA SER A 21 -9.66 -9.01 -9.67
C SER A 21 -9.09 -9.38 -11.05
N ALA A 22 -8.78 -8.37 -11.86
CA ALA A 22 -8.10 -8.53 -13.15
C ALA A 22 -6.59 -8.83 -13.01
N VAL A 23 -6.11 -9.14 -11.80
CA VAL A 23 -4.70 -9.45 -11.55
C VAL A 23 -4.46 -10.91 -11.88
N ASP A 24 -3.70 -11.15 -12.95
CA ASP A 24 -3.18 -12.47 -13.26
C ASP A 24 -1.91 -12.73 -12.46
N ALA A 25 -2.04 -13.49 -11.36
CA ALA A 25 -0.92 -13.80 -10.48
C ALA A 25 0.20 -14.58 -11.19
N ALA A 26 -0.10 -15.33 -12.25
CA ALA A 26 0.90 -16.10 -13.00
C ALA A 26 1.73 -15.24 -13.95
N ASN A 27 1.15 -14.13 -14.43
CA ASN A 27 1.75 -13.25 -15.43
C ASN A 27 1.98 -11.83 -14.91
N SER A 28 2.17 -11.65 -13.59
CA SER A 28 2.43 -10.33 -13.01
C SER A 28 3.76 -10.31 -12.28
N THR A 29 4.37 -9.13 -12.24
CA THR A 29 5.57 -8.86 -11.43
C THR A 29 5.14 -8.24 -10.10
N PHE A 30 5.77 -8.65 -9.00
CA PHE A 30 5.41 -8.19 -7.66
C PHE A 30 6.62 -7.63 -6.92
N VAL A 31 6.41 -6.58 -6.13
CA VAL A 31 7.38 -6.12 -5.13
C VAL A 31 6.70 -5.98 -3.78
N ARG A 32 7.40 -6.43 -2.73
CA ARG A 32 6.93 -6.34 -1.34
C ARG A 32 7.59 -5.16 -0.64
N VAL A 33 6.78 -4.26 -0.12
CA VAL A 33 7.23 -3.12 0.71
C VAL A 33 6.87 -3.40 2.17
N SER A 34 7.85 -3.31 3.06
CA SER A 34 7.63 -3.50 4.50
C SER A 34 6.95 -2.27 5.10
N SER A 35 6.10 -2.46 6.12
CA SER A 35 5.56 -1.35 6.91
C SER A 35 6.61 -0.48 7.62
N LYS A 36 7.84 -1.00 7.78
CA LYS A 36 8.97 -0.27 8.36
C LYS A 36 9.69 0.63 7.35
N ASP A 37 9.39 0.49 6.06
CA ASP A 37 10.00 1.30 5.01
C ASP A 37 9.38 2.71 5.00
N LYS A 38 10.19 3.74 4.74
CA LYS A 38 9.72 5.13 4.67
C LYS A 38 8.74 5.35 3.51
N SER A 39 8.90 4.59 2.42
CA SER A 39 8.02 4.63 1.24
C SER A 39 6.61 4.12 1.55
N TYR A 40 6.43 3.30 2.60
CA TYR A 40 5.14 2.67 2.92
C TYR A 40 4.00 3.68 3.08
N ALA A 41 4.21 4.73 3.86
CA ALA A 41 3.19 5.75 4.11
C ALA A 41 2.89 6.59 2.86
N LEU A 42 3.93 6.90 2.08
CA LEU A 42 3.82 7.68 0.84
C LEU A 42 3.04 6.91 -0.22
N ILE A 43 3.33 5.62 -0.40
CA ILE A 43 2.63 4.75 -1.32
C ILE A 43 1.14 4.68 -0.96
N LEU A 44 0.78 4.53 0.32
CA LEU A 44 -0.62 4.46 0.73
C LEU A 44 -1.40 5.77 0.51
N ALA A 45 -0.76 6.91 0.72
CA ALA A 45 -1.36 8.22 0.43
C ALA A 45 -1.50 8.44 -1.08
N TYR A 46 -0.49 8.03 -1.87
CA TYR A 46 -0.53 8.11 -3.32
C TYR A 46 -1.64 7.23 -3.90
N VAL A 47 -1.74 5.99 -3.46
CA VAL A 47 -2.78 5.05 -3.92
C VAL A 47 -4.18 5.57 -3.60
N ALA A 48 -4.41 6.14 -2.41
CA ALA A 48 -5.70 6.71 -2.04
C ALA A 48 -6.15 7.88 -2.96
N THR A 49 -5.20 8.59 -3.55
CA THR A 49 -5.46 9.76 -4.40
C THR A 49 -5.47 9.45 -5.90
N HIS A 50 -4.78 8.40 -6.35
CA HIS A 50 -4.56 8.09 -7.76
C HIS A 50 -5.27 6.80 -8.24
N LEU A 51 -6.39 6.45 -7.62
CA LEU A 51 -7.18 5.30 -8.04
C LEU A 51 -7.66 5.39 -9.50
N VAL A 52 -7.78 4.24 -10.15
CA VAL A 52 -8.34 4.14 -11.52
C VAL A 52 -9.82 4.54 -11.54
N SER A 53 -10.60 4.08 -10.56
CA SER A 53 -11.98 4.47 -10.34
C SER A 53 -12.22 4.71 -8.85
N LYS A 54 -13.21 5.55 -8.51
CA LYS A 54 -13.64 5.73 -7.10
C LYS A 54 -14.13 4.42 -6.47
N ASP A 55 -14.67 3.51 -7.28
CA ASP A 55 -15.13 2.19 -6.85
C ASP A 55 -13.98 1.22 -6.53
N ASP A 56 -12.75 1.55 -6.97
CA ASP A 56 -11.55 0.76 -6.65
C ASP A 56 -11.02 1.04 -5.22
N HIS A 57 -11.63 1.99 -4.50
CA HIS A 57 -11.33 2.28 -3.09
C HIS A 57 -12.06 1.31 -2.15
N ARG A 58 -11.57 0.07 -2.08
CA ARG A 58 -12.23 -0.99 -1.28
C ARG A 58 -12.24 -0.72 0.22
N SER A 59 -11.29 0.06 0.70
CA SER A 59 -11.13 0.40 2.12
C SER A 59 -10.23 1.62 2.27
N PHE A 60 -10.37 2.30 3.41
CA PHE A 60 -9.56 3.46 3.74
C PHE A 60 -9.31 3.55 5.22
N GLU A 61 -8.21 4.23 5.57
CA GLU A 61 -7.87 4.55 6.94
C GLU A 61 -7.73 6.06 7.06
N VAL A 62 -8.16 6.58 8.20
CA VAL A 62 -7.97 7.98 8.56
C VAL A 62 -6.81 8.04 9.54
N ARG A 63 -5.71 8.65 9.12
CA ARG A 63 -4.56 8.94 9.98
C ARG A 63 -4.69 10.36 10.49
N ALA A 64 -5.04 10.50 11.77
CA ALA A 64 -4.97 11.76 12.47
C ALA A 64 -3.53 11.98 12.97
N GLY A 65 -2.84 12.99 12.46
CA GLY A 65 -1.57 13.44 13.03
C GLY A 65 -1.80 14.50 14.10
N LYS A 66 -1.02 14.46 15.18
CA LYS A 66 -0.68 15.67 15.94
C LYS A 66 0.49 16.32 15.22
N LYS A 67 0.39 17.61 14.88
CA LYS A 67 1.55 18.39 14.38
C LYS A 67 2.68 18.25 15.39
N SER A 68 3.81 17.67 15.00
CA SER A 68 5.07 17.85 15.71
C SER A 68 5.61 19.21 15.31
N TYR A 69 5.49 20.17 16.23
CA TYR A 69 6.19 21.45 16.19
C TYR A 69 7.69 21.15 16.24
N ASP A 70 8.36 21.13 15.09
CA ASP A 70 9.80 21.29 15.05
C ASP A 70 10.10 22.72 15.54
N SER A 71 10.96 22.79 16.55
CA SER A 71 11.48 24.01 17.13
C SER A 71 12.10 24.88 16.04
N ASP A 72 11.58 26.09 15.88
CA ASP A 72 12.32 27.35 15.66
C ASP A 72 11.42 28.30 14.86
N SER A 73 10.67 29.17 15.54
CA SER A 73 10.37 30.55 15.15
C SER A 73 9.16 31.07 15.93
N ASP A 74 9.47 31.98 16.86
CA ASP A 74 8.68 33.11 17.39
C ASP A 74 7.15 33.14 17.20
N ASN A 75 6.49 33.05 18.35
CA ASN A 75 5.29 33.78 18.81
C ASN A 75 4.44 34.53 17.75
N ASP A 76 3.18 34.13 17.57
CA ASP A 76 2.00 34.92 17.97
C ASP A 76 0.70 34.15 17.64
N ASP A 77 -0.30 34.33 18.50
CA ASP A 77 -1.64 33.72 18.54
C ASP A 77 -2.35 33.61 17.18
N ASP A 78 -2.85 32.41 16.87
CA ASP A 78 -4.27 32.17 16.64
C ASP A 78 -4.55 30.66 16.65
N ASP A 79 -5.35 30.24 17.63
CA ASP A 79 -5.86 28.88 17.87
C ASP A 79 -6.69 28.40 16.66
N ASP A 80 -6.02 27.71 15.74
CA ASP A 80 -6.67 26.95 14.68
C ASP A 80 -5.99 25.58 14.64
N ASP A 81 -6.31 24.77 15.66
CA ASP A 81 -5.97 23.35 15.81
C ASP A 81 -6.57 22.53 14.64
N LYS A 82 -6.04 22.74 13.44
CA LYS A 82 -6.35 21.96 12.26
C LYS A 82 -5.66 20.62 12.42
N THR A 83 -6.28 19.71 13.16
CA THR A 83 -6.04 18.27 13.04
C THR A 83 -6.18 17.89 11.57
N THR A 84 -5.07 17.81 10.86
CA THR A 84 -5.03 17.36 9.47
C THR A 84 -5.19 15.84 9.47
N SER A 85 -6.43 15.39 9.44
CA SER A 85 -6.75 13.99 9.16
C SER A 85 -6.38 13.70 7.71
N SER A 86 -5.44 12.79 7.49
CA SER A 86 -5.09 12.30 6.15
C SER A 86 -5.80 10.98 5.86
N ILE A 87 -6.38 10.84 4.68
CA ILE A 87 -6.97 9.59 4.20
C ILE A 87 -5.89 8.81 3.47
N VAL A 88 -5.73 7.54 3.83
CA VAL A 88 -4.79 6.62 3.18
C VAL A 88 -5.50 5.33 2.78
N ALA A 89 -4.92 4.61 1.82
CA ALA A 89 -5.48 3.34 1.36
C ALA A 89 -5.51 2.31 2.51
N GLY A 90 -6.66 1.68 2.74
CA GLY A 90 -6.85 0.68 3.78
C GLY A 90 -6.39 -0.71 3.35
N PHE A 91 -6.73 -1.74 4.13
CA PHE A 91 -6.45 -3.13 3.80
C PHE A 91 -7.24 -3.64 2.58
N GLY A 92 -6.60 -4.46 1.77
CA GLY A 92 -7.19 -5.04 0.57
C GLY A 92 -6.50 -4.57 -0.70
N LEU A 93 -7.10 -4.96 -1.83
CA LEU A 93 -6.57 -4.71 -3.15
C LEU A 93 -7.15 -3.41 -3.73
N HIS A 94 -6.26 -2.50 -4.10
CA HIS A 94 -6.58 -1.21 -4.72
C HIS A 94 -5.95 -1.15 -6.11
N ARG A 95 -6.65 -0.56 -7.06
CA ARG A 95 -6.17 -0.37 -8.43
C ARG A 95 -5.95 1.11 -8.69
N PHE A 96 -4.73 1.46 -9.10
CA PHE A 96 -4.29 2.86 -9.20
C PHE A 96 -3.46 3.12 -10.46
N THR A 97 -3.28 4.39 -10.78
CA THR A 97 -2.54 4.86 -11.96
C THR A 97 -1.24 5.53 -11.59
N TRP A 98 -0.19 5.26 -12.36
CA TRP A 98 1.10 5.93 -12.25
C TRP A 98 1.77 6.01 -13.63
N GLN A 99 2.08 7.23 -14.09
CA GLN A 99 2.73 7.49 -15.39
C GLN A 99 2.13 6.68 -16.56
N GLN A 100 0.80 6.70 -16.70
CA GLN A 100 0.01 5.95 -17.70
C GLN A 100 -0.03 4.42 -17.51
N HIS A 101 0.64 3.88 -16.49
CA HIS A 101 0.53 2.48 -16.10
C HIS A 101 -0.59 2.28 -15.09
N THR A 102 -1.35 1.20 -15.27
CA THR A 102 -2.30 0.71 -14.27
C THR A 102 -1.60 -0.33 -13.40
N LEU A 103 -1.49 -0.04 -12.11
CA LEU A 103 -0.85 -0.88 -11.11
C LEU A 103 -1.86 -1.30 -10.04
N HIS A 104 -1.50 -2.31 -9.27
CA HIS A 104 -2.30 -2.77 -8.14
C HIS A 104 -1.48 -2.72 -6.86
N CYS A 105 -2.13 -2.33 -5.77
CA CYS A 105 -1.55 -2.31 -4.43
C CYS A 105 -2.42 -3.16 -3.51
N LEU A 106 -1.85 -4.24 -2.98
CA LEU A 106 -2.46 -5.04 -1.94
C LEU A 106 -1.83 -4.69 -0.60
N ARG A 107 -2.61 -4.09 0.30
CA ARG A 107 -2.24 -3.94 1.71
C ARG A 107 -2.80 -5.11 2.50
N GLN A 108 -1.96 -5.83 3.23
CA GLN A 108 -2.37 -7.01 3.98
C GLN A 108 -1.65 -7.08 5.33
N SER A 109 -2.29 -7.76 6.29
CA SER A 109 -1.67 -8.11 7.57
C SER A 109 -1.06 -9.51 7.47
N LEU A 110 0.12 -9.68 8.04
CA LEU A 110 0.88 -10.93 8.05
C LEU A 110 0.69 -11.63 9.39
N GLY A 111 0.13 -12.84 9.35
CA GLY A 111 -0.04 -13.71 10.51
C GLY A 111 -1.11 -13.25 11.49
N THR A 112 -1.24 -14.01 12.59
CA THR A 112 -2.15 -13.66 13.69
C THR A 112 -1.46 -12.61 14.56
N PRO A 113 -2.12 -11.49 14.92
CA PRO A 113 -1.53 -10.52 15.83
C PRO A 113 -1.16 -11.22 17.14
N VAL A 114 0.12 -11.20 17.47
CA VAL A 114 0.60 -11.70 18.75
C VAL A 114 0.61 -10.54 19.74
N GLY A 115 -0.06 -10.69 20.88
CA GLY A 115 -0.01 -9.70 21.94
C GLY A 115 1.38 -9.70 22.55
N THR A 116 2.19 -8.68 22.26
CA THR A 116 3.39 -8.40 23.05
C THR A 116 3.01 -7.60 24.30
N ARG A 117 3.82 -7.72 25.36
CA ARG A 117 3.56 -7.13 26.69
C ARG A 117 3.37 -5.60 26.69
N GLU A 118 3.68 -4.93 25.59
CA GLU A 118 3.67 -3.47 25.45
C GLU A 118 2.68 -2.94 24.41
N GLU A 119 2.15 -3.77 23.49
CA GLU A 119 1.06 -3.44 22.56
C GLU A 119 0.87 -4.60 21.56
N ALA A 120 -0.26 -4.66 20.86
CA ALA A 120 -0.48 -5.63 19.79
C ALA A 120 0.26 -5.20 18.52
N VAL A 121 1.44 -5.79 18.26
CA VAL A 121 2.20 -5.51 17.04
C VAL A 121 1.56 -6.25 15.86
N ARG A 122 0.92 -5.50 14.98
CA ARG A 122 0.44 -6.01 13.69
C ARG A 122 1.59 -5.97 12.67
N LEU A 123 1.93 -7.12 12.11
CA LEU A 123 2.84 -7.18 10.97
C LEU A 123 2.03 -6.86 9.71
N GLU A 124 2.46 -5.86 8.95
CA GLU A 124 1.78 -5.42 7.73
C GLU A 124 2.80 -5.26 6.60
N ASN A 125 2.34 -5.44 5.36
CA ASN A 125 3.11 -5.14 4.17
C ASN A 125 2.21 -4.65 3.04
N LEU A 126 2.85 -4.03 2.05
CA LEU A 126 2.26 -3.79 0.74
C LEU A 126 2.85 -4.78 -0.25
N VAL A 127 2.02 -5.24 -1.18
CA VAL A 127 2.45 -5.90 -2.39
C VAL A 127 1.98 -5.06 -3.56
N LEU A 128 2.94 -4.46 -4.26
CA LEU A 128 2.69 -3.76 -5.50
C LEU A 128 2.81 -4.74 -6.66
N MET A 129 1.89 -4.62 -7.63
CA MET A 129 1.78 -5.55 -8.74
C MET A 129 1.70 -4.78 -10.05
N ALA A 130 2.60 -5.11 -10.97
CA ALA A 130 2.56 -4.66 -12.35
C ALA A 130 2.09 -5.81 -13.25
N PRO A 131 1.22 -5.55 -14.24
CA PRO A 131 0.85 -6.56 -15.23
C PRO A 131 2.10 -6.96 -16.03
N GLN A 132 2.13 -8.19 -16.53
CA GLN A 132 3.24 -8.78 -17.31
C GLN A 132 4.51 -9.08 -16.49
N LEU A 133 5.20 -10.15 -16.88
CA LEU A 133 6.50 -10.52 -16.34
C LEU A 133 7.58 -9.58 -16.87
N GLY A 134 8.54 -9.22 -16.02
CA GLY A 134 9.69 -8.37 -16.40
C GLY A 134 9.49 -6.87 -16.16
N ASN A 135 8.37 -6.45 -15.58
CA ASN A 135 8.08 -5.06 -15.25
C ASN A 135 8.65 -4.60 -13.90
N GLU A 136 9.80 -5.16 -13.52
CA GLU A 136 10.54 -4.77 -12.32
C GLU A 136 10.96 -3.30 -12.37
N SER A 137 11.38 -2.81 -13.54
CA SER A 137 11.80 -1.43 -13.75
C SER A 137 10.70 -0.41 -13.43
N ILE A 138 9.45 -0.71 -13.79
CA ILE A 138 8.29 0.14 -13.53
C ILE A 138 8.01 0.19 -12.02
N LEU A 139 8.00 -0.97 -11.36
CA LEU A 139 7.75 -1.05 -9.92
C LEU A 139 8.85 -0.37 -9.11
N ARG A 140 10.11 -0.56 -9.51
CA ARG A 140 11.25 0.12 -8.89
C ARG A 140 11.18 1.63 -9.08
N ALA A 141 10.91 2.08 -10.30
CA ALA A 141 10.78 3.51 -10.58
C ALA A 141 9.60 4.15 -9.84
N PHE A 142 8.53 3.41 -9.55
CA PHE A 142 7.44 3.89 -8.69
C PHE A 142 7.84 4.01 -7.23
N VAL A 143 8.59 3.05 -6.69
CA VAL A 143 9.03 3.05 -5.28
C VAL A 143 10.12 4.11 -5.03
N ASP A 144 10.97 4.38 -6.03
CA ASP A 144 12.07 5.34 -5.96
C ASP A 144 11.65 6.81 -6.26
N ALA A 145 10.41 7.04 -6.73
CA ALA A 145 9.89 8.36 -7.12
C ALA A 145 9.52 9.25 -5.93
#